data_AF-A0A5A9W2U2-F1
#
_entry.id   AF-A0A5A9W2U2-F1
#
_cell.length_a   1.000
_cell.length_b   1.000
_cell.length_c   1.000
_cell.angle_alpha   90.00
_cell.angle_beta   90.00
_cell.angle_gamma   90.00
#
_symmetry.space_group_name_H-M   'P 1'
#
loop_
_entity.id
_entity.type
_entity.pdbx_description
1 polymer ?
#
loop_
_entity_poly.entity_id
_entity_poly.type
_entity_poly.pdbx_seq_one_letter_code
_entity_poly.pdbx_strand_id
1 'polypeptide(L)'
;MEEFNGILIMSTNFMDHLDSAALRRFDFKIRFNYLDFDQSWSFFNRLLGMHQSQPFAAVNVAGYETRLKRLSQLTPSDFATVERRAKVLAEPLTPEILMAGLEQEHAIKPRHQGRAIGFMS
;
A
#
# COMPACT_ATOMS: atom_id res chain seq x y z
N MET A 1 8.29 27.40 12.18
CA MET A 1 7.23 27.11 11.18
C MET A 1 6.73 28.42 10.59
N GLU A 2 6.30 29.35 11.43
CA GLU A 2 5.74 30.65 11.03
C GLU A 2 6.75 31.60 10.34
N GLU A 3 8.06 31.43 10.56
CA GLU A 3 9.11 32.22 9.89
C GLU A 3 9.57 31.63 8.55
N PHE A 4 9.07 30.45 8.15
CA PHE A 4 9.47 29.82 6.90
C PHE A 4 8.66 30.41 5.73
N ASN A 5 9.34 31.16 4.86
CA ASN A 5 8.73 31.80 3.69
C ASN A 5 8.56 30.83 2.50
N GLY A 6 7.91 29.68 2.72
CA GLY A 6 7.67 28.65 1.69
C GLY A 6 6.63 27.61 2.09
N ILE A 7 6.42 26.59 1.26
CA ILE A 7 5.51 25.48 1.55
C ILE A 7 6.25 24.44 2.41
N LEU A 8 5.78 24.21 3.62
CA LEU A 8 6.32 23.18 4.50
C LEU A 8 5.53 21.88 4.35
N ILE A 9 6.23 20.80 3.98
CA ILE A 9 5.67 19.45 3.89
C ILE A 9 6.35 18.59 4.96
N MET A 10 5.56 17.94 5.81
CA MET A 10 6.05 17.00 6.81
C MET A 10 5.26 15.69 6.70
N SER A 11 5.95 14.56 6.87
CA SER A 11 5.36 13.22 6.89
C SER A 11 5.72 12.50 8.19
N THR A 12 4.77 11.80 8.79
CA THR A 12 4.99 11.03 10.03
C THR A 12 4.20 9.73 10.00
N ASN A 13 4.79 8.67 10.52
CA ASN A 13 4.10 7.40 10.79
C ASN A 13 3.51 7.35 12.21
N PHE A 14 3.82 8.33 13.06
CA PHE A 14 3.43 8.39 14.47
C PHE A 14 2.57 9.63 14.76
N MET A 15 1.48 9.79 14.00
CA MET A 15 0.60 10.95 14.10
C MET A 15 0.05 11.15 15.53
N ASP A 16 -0.23 10.04 16.23
CA ASP A 16 -0.80 10.07 17.59
C ASP A 16 0.19 10.52 18.67
N HIS A 17 1.49 10.61 18.34
CA HIS A 17 2.54 11.05 19.26
C HIS A 17 2.94 12.52 19.04
N LEU A 18 2.31 13.20 18.07
CA LEU A 18 2.56 14.62 17.83
C LEU A 18 1.79 15.50 18.81
N ASP A 19 2.48 16.52 19.33
CA ASP A 19 1.85 17.48 20.23
C ASP A 19 0.71 18.26 19.56
N SER A 20 -0.35 18.47 20.33
CA SER A 20 -1.57 19.13 19.86
C SER A 20 -1.36 20.58 19.40
N ALA A 21 -0.42 21.32 19.99
CA ALA A 21 -0.12 22.69 19.57
C ALA A 21 0.59 22.72 18.22
N ALA A 22 1.50 21.78 17.96
CA ALA A 22 2.12 21.62 16.65
C ALA A 22 1.09 21.26 15.57
N LEU A 23 0.12 20.38 15.88
CA LEU A 23 -0.94 20.01 14.95
C LEU A 23 -1.85 21.17 14.54
N ARG A 24 -2.00 22.21 15.37
CA ARG A 24 -2.80 23.40 15.02
C ARG A 24 -2.11 24.29 13.97
N ARG A 25 -0.81 24.13 13.76
CA ARG A 25 -0.01 24.90 12.78
C ARG A 25 0.00 24.30 11.37
N PHE A 26 -0.69 23.19 11.15
CA PHE A 26 -0.87 22.59 9.84
C PHE A 26 -2.29 22.83 9.34
N ASP A 27 -2.43 23.54 8.22
CA ASP A 27 -3.71 23.76 7.55
C ASP A 27 -4.29 22.46 6.98
N PHE A 28 -3.43 21.64 6.36
CA PHE A 28 -3.80 20.36 5.75
C PHE A 28 -3.20 19.18 6.50
N LYS A 29 -4.05 18.20 6.80
CA LYS A 29 -3.68 16.93 7.42
C LYS A 29 -4.20 15.81 6.55
N ILE A 30 -3.30 15.18 5.79
CA ILE A 30 -3.65 14.11 4.85
C ILE A 30 -3.22 12.79 5.45
N ARG A 31 -4.15 11.83 5.52
CA ARG A 31 -3.86 10.45 5.94
C ARG A 31 -3.94 9.53 4.73
N PHE A 32 -2.88 8.77 4.52
CA PHE A 32 -2.88 7.67 3.55
C PHE A 32 -3.26 6.38 4.27
N ASN A 33 -4.48 5.90 4.00
CA ASN A 33 -4.93 4.60 4.48
C ASN A 33 -4.45 3.49 3.55
N TYR A 34 -4.63 2.24 3.99
CA TYR A 34 -4.56 1.08 3.11
C TYR A 34 -5.57 1.20 1.97
N LEU A 35 -5.25 0.55 0.86
CA LEU A 35 -6.12 0.50 -0.31
C LEU A 35 -7.42 -0.22 0.05
N ASP A 36 -8.54 0.32 -0.44
CA ASP A 36 -9.78 -0.44 -0.48
C ASP A 36 -9.69 -1.54 -1.57
N PHE A 37 -10.73 -2.38 -1.63
CA PHE A 37 -10.76 -3.48 -2.58
C PHE A 37 -10.76 -2.99 -4.04
N ASP A 38 -11.54 -1.97 -4.39
CA ASP A 38 -11.65 -1.48 -5.76
C ASP A 38 -10.34 -0.86 -6.23
N GLN A 39 -9.66 -0.12 -5.35
CA GLN A 39 -8.32 0.42 -5.58
C GLN A 39 -7.30 -0.71 -5.74
N SER A 40 -7.30 -1.70 -4.85
CA SER A 40 -6.40 -2.86 -4.93
C SER A 40 -6.58 -3.63 -6.23
N TRP A 41 -7.84 -3.86 -6.62
CA TRP A 41 -8.18 -4.53 -7.87
C TRP A 41 -7.76 -3.70 -9.08
N SER A 42 -7.94 -2.38 -9.04
CA SER A 42 -7.47 -1.48 -10.09
C SER A 42 -5.94 -1.51 -10.23
N PHE A 43 -5.20 -1.52 -9.11
CA PHE A 43 -3.73 -1.65 -9.12
C PHE A 43 -3.28 -2.99 -9.70
N PHE A 44 -3.91 -4.08 -9.27
CA PHE A 44 -3.64 -5.43 -9.75
C PHE A 44 -3.78 -5.50 -11.28
N ASN A 45 -4.90 -5.01 -11.82
CA ASN A 45 -5.16 -5.01 -13.24
C ASN A 45 -4.19 -4.11 -14.02
N ARG A 46 -3.91 -2.90 -13.50
CA ARG A 46 -3.00 -1.95 -14.12
C ARG A 46 -1.60 -2.52 -14.30
N LEU A 47 -1.07 -3.20 -13.29
CA LEU A 47 0.26 -3.82 -13.36
C LEU A 47 0.35 -4.94 -14.39
N LEU A 48 -0.77 -5.61 -14.66
CA LEU A 48 -0.88 -6.64 -15.68
C LEU A 48 -1.19 -6.07 -17.08
N GLY A 49 -1.14 -4.74 -17.24
CA GLY A 49 -1.43 -4.06 -18.50
C GLY A 49 -2.92 -4.03 -18.85
N MET A 50 -3.80 -4.45 -17.94
CA MET A 50 -5.24 -4.39 -18.14
C MET A 50 -5.73 -2.99 -17.77
N HIS A 51 -5.99 -2.17 -18.78
CA HIS A 51 -6.51 -0.81 -18.60
C HIS A 51 -7.96 -0.82 -18.11
N GLN A 52 -8.36 0.18 -17.33
CA GLN A 52 -9.76 0.36 -16.84
C GLN A 52 -10.81 0.43 -17.97
N SER A 53 -10.37 0.65 -19.21
CA SER A 53 -11.22 0.84 -20.40
C SER A 53 -11.50 -0.44 -21.19
N GLN A 54 -10.88 -1.57 -20.84
CA GLN A 54 -11.15 -2.84 -21.51
C GLN A 54 -12.03 -3.72 -20.62
N PRO A 55 -13.15 -4.26 -21.16
CA PRO A 55 -13.87 -5.33 -20.49
C PRO A 55 -12.88 -6.48 -20.33
N PHE A 56 -12.67 -6.82 -19.09
CA PHE A 56 -11.73 -7.81 -18.64
C PHE A 56 -11.93 -9.15 -19.38
N ALA A 57 -10.91 -9.56 -20.13
CA ALA A 57 -10.90 -10.83 -20.87
C ALA A 57 -10.25 -11.90 -20.00
N ALA A 58 -11.07 -12.84 -19.56
CA ALA A 58 -10.71 -13.92 -18.66
C ALA A 58 -9.57 -14.79 -19.20
N VAL A 59 -8.46 -14.84 -18.46
CA VAL A 59 -7.78 -16.10 -18.21
C VAL A 59 -7.73 -16.27 -16.69
N ASN A 60 -8.84 -16.79 -16.14
CA ASN A 60 -9.04 -17.17 -14.73
C ASN A 60 -9.44 -16.09 -13.70
N VAL A 61 -10.51 -15.36 -14.01
CA VAL A 61 -11.17 -14.34 -13.17
C VAL A 61 -11.55 -14.80 -11.77
N ALA A 62 -12.18 -15.97 -11.68
CA ALA A 62 -13.02 -16.31 -10.55
C ALA A 62 -12.22 -16.66 -9.28
N GLY A 63 -10.88 -16.73 -9.36
CA GLY A 63 -10.01 -17.03 -8.22
C GLY A 63 -9.27 -15.82 -7.66
N TYR A 64 -8.75 -14.94 -8.52
CA TYR A 64 -7.86 -13.85 -8.07
C TYR A 64 -8.60 -12.77 -7.30
N GLU A 65 -9.83 -12.44 -7.71
CA GLU A 65 -10.63 -11.45 -6.99
C GLU A 65 -10.91 -11.91 -5.56
N THR A 66 -11.30 -13.18 -5.39
CA THR A 66 -11.54 -13.78 -4.06
C THR A 66 -10.27 -13.86 -3.22
N ARG A 67 -9.12 -14.17 -3.81
CA ARG A 67 -7.82 -14.16 -3.11
C ARG A 67 -7.46 -12.74 -2.67
N LEU A 68 -7.58 -11.76 -3.56
CA LEU A 68 -7.27 -10.36 -3.26
C LEU A 68 -8.16 -9.80 -2.16
N LYS A 69 -9.46 -10.14 -2.15
CA LYS A 69 -10.41 -9.74 -1.08
C LYS A 69 -9.98 -10.21 0.32
N ARG A 70 -9.18 -11.27 0.42
CA ARG A 70 -8.66 -11.79 1.70
C ARG A 70 -7.40 -11.03 2.17
N LEU A 71 -6.73 -10.31 1.27
CA LEU A 71 -5.55 -9.52 1.59
C LEU A 71 -5.99 -8.16 2.11
N SER A 72 -5.98 -8.02 3.43
CA SER A 72 -6.22 -6.73 4.07
C SER A 72 -4.93 -5.90 4.12
N GLN A 73 -5.05 -4.60 4.37
CA GLN A 73 -3.88 -3.74 4.62
C GLN A 73 -2.87 -3.65 3.46
N LEU A 74 -3.33 -3.80 2.21
CA LEU A 74 -2.48 -3.58 1.05
C LEU A 74 -2.22 -2.09 0.84
N THR A 75 -1.02 -1.78 0.37
CA THR A 75 -0.53 -0.44 0.04
C THR A 75 -0.01 -0.46 -1.39
N PRO A 76 0.05 0.69 -2.08
CA PRO A 76 0.71 0.78 -3.39
C PRO A 76 2.15 0.27 -3.37
N SER A 77 2.85 0.42 -2.24
CA SER A 77 4.22 -0.04 -2.05
C SER A 77 4.36 -1.56 -2.14
N ASP A 78 3.37 -2.35 -1.68
CA ASP A 78 3.44 -3.81 -1.78
C ASP A 78 3.43 -4.26 -3.24
N PHE A 79 2.52 -3.68 -4.04
CA PHE A 79 2.44 -3.91 -5.48
C PHE A 79 3.76 -3.52 -6.17
N ALA A 80 4.35 -2.37 -5.81
CA ALA A 80 5.62 -1.91 -6.36
C ALA A 80 6.79 -2.82 -5.95
N THR A 81 6.77 -3.40 -4.74
CA THR A 81 7.77 -4.37 -4.28
C THR A 81 7.71 -5.64 -5.11
N VAL A 82 6.52 -6.18 -5.35
CA VAL A 82 6.34 -7.40 -6.17
C VAL A 82 6.75 -7.16 -7.63
N GLU A 83 6.33 -6.03 -8.22
CA GLU A 83 6.75 -5.64 -9.58
C GLU A 83 8.28 -5.51 -9.68
N ARG A 84 8.91 -4.85 -8.70
CA ARG A 84 10.37 -4.69 -8.66
C ARG A 84 11.08 -6.04 -8.52
N ARG A 85 10.56 -6.95 -7.70
CA ARG A 85 11.11 -8.31 -7.54
C ARG A 85 11.08 -9.06 -8.87
N ALA A 86 9.95 -9.06 -9.58
CA ALA A 86 9.83 -9.71 -10.89
C ALA A 86 10.85 -9.14 -11.89
N LYS A 87 11.02 -7.81 -11.93
CA LYS A 87 12.04 -7.14 -12.75
C LYS A 87 13.47 -7.57 -12.41
N VAL A 88 13.82 -7.65 -11.12
CA VAL A 88 15.15 -8.07 -10.66
C VAL A 88 15.44 -9.53 -11.03
N LEU A 89 14.42 -10.39 -10.99
CA LEU A 89 14.53 -11.80 -11.37
C LEU A 89 14.43 -12.05 -12.89
N ALA A 90 14.20 -10.99 -13.68
CA ALA A 90 13.91 -11.08 -15.11
C ALA A 90 12.73 -12.04 -15.44
N GLU A 91 11.76 -12.13 -14.53
CA GLU A 91 10.56 -12.93 -14.68
C GLU A 91 9.40 -12.07 -15.22
N PRO A 92 8.57 -12.60 -16.14
CA PRO A 92 7.37 -11.90 -16.58
C PRO A 92 6.39 -11.77 -15.42
N LEU A 93 5.82 -10.57 -15.23
CA LEU A 93 4.81 -10.35 -14.20
C LEU A 93 3.48 -10.98 -14.63
N THR A 94 3.27 -12.24 -14.27
CA THR A 94 2.02 -12.97 -14.51
C THR A 94 1.02 -12.71 -13.36
N PRO A 95 -0.29 -12.96 -13.56
CA PRO A 95 -1.28 -12.83 -12.49
C PRO A 95 -0.95 -13.66 -11.25
N GLU A 96 -0.42 -14.88 -11.43
CA GLU A 96 -0.04 -15.74 -10.32
C GLU A 96 1.19 -15.22 -9.57
N ILE A 97 2.22 -14.76 -10.29
CA ILE A 97 3.41 -14.18 -9.67
C ILE A 97 3.05 -12.93 -8.87
N LEU A 98 2.18 -12.07 -9.42
CA LEU A 98 1.70 -10.89 -8.72
C LEU A 98 0.90 -11.27 -7.47
N MET A 99 -0.05 -12.20 -7.59
CA MET A 99 -0.88 -12.64 -6.45
C MET A 99 -0.05 -13.29 -5.34
N ALA A 100 0.81 -14.25 -5.69
CA ALA A 100 1.68 -14.93 -4.73
C ALA A 100 2.64 -13.95 -4.05
N GLY A 101 3.18 -12.98 -4.78
CA GLY A 101 3.99 -11.90 -4.21
C GLY A 101 3.20 -11.05 -3.22
N LEU A 102 1.97 -10.66 -3.54
CA LEU A 102 1.12 -9.88 -2.62
C LEU A 102 0.73 -10.68 -1.38
N GLU A 103 0.46 -11.98 -1.52
CA GLU A 103 0.21 -12.89 -0.39
C GLU A 103 1.44 -12.97 0.54
N GLN A 104 2.66 -13.01 -0.02
CA GLN A 104 3.90 -12.98 0.76
C GLN A 104 4.11 -11.64 1.48
N GLU A 105 3.97 -10.51 0.78
CA GLU A 105 4.09 -9.18 1.40
C GLU A 105 3.06 -9.00 2.52
N HIS A 106 1.82 -9.45 2.29
CA HIS A 106 0.77 -9.42 3.31
C HIS A 106 1.13 -10.28 4.54
N ALA A 107 1.72 -11.46 4.34
CA ALA A 107 2.10 -12.36 5.43
C ALA A 107 3.25 -11.84 6.30
N ILE A 108 4.17 -11.06 5.73
CA ILE A 108 5.34 -10.49 6.44
C ILE A 108 4.90 -9.33 7.35
N LYS A 109 3.81 -8.66 7.03
CA LYS A 109 3.33 -7.54 7.83
C LYS A 109 2.98 -8.01 9.24
N PRO A 110 3.47 -7.31 10.29
CA PRO A 110 3.04 -7.59 11.64
C PRO A 110 1.53 -7.38 11.69
N ARG A 111 0.76 -8.47 11.86
CA ARG A 111 -0.63 -8.37 12.31
C ARG A 111 -0.57 -7.53 13.56
N HIS A 112 -1.21 -6.36 13.58
CA HIS A 112 -1.21 -5.41 14.69
C HIS A 112 -1.39 -6.13 16.05
N GLN A 113 -0.30 -6.60 16.63
CA GLN A 113 -0.14 -6.86 18.05
C GLN A 113 0.66 -5.64 18.50
N GLY A 114 0.02 -4.81 19.33
CA GLY A 114 0.56 -3.54 19.80
C GLY A 114 1.88 -3.73 20.52
N ARG A 115 2.98 -3.76 19.76
CA ARG A 115 4.31 -3.84 20.31
C ARG A 115 4.81 -2.41 20.46
N ALA A 116 4.65 -1.89 21.68
CA ALA A 116 5.33 -0.68 22.11
C ALA A 116 6.83 -0.85 21.84
N ILE A 117 7.38 0.00 20.97
CA ILE A 117 8.82 0.13 20.81
C ILE A 117 9.26 1.19 21.82
N GLY A 118 9.91 0.75 22.89
CA GLY A 118 10.56 1.61 23.88
C GLY A 118 11.48 0.75 24.74
N PHE A 119 12.70 1.23 24.98
CA PHE A 119 13.62 0.59 25.93
C PHE A 119 13.01 0.77 27.33
N MET A 120 12.73 -0.34 28.02
CA MET A 120 12.51 -0.30 29.46
C MET A 120 13.88 -0.17 30.13
N SER A 121 14.12 1.00 30.73
CA SER A 121 15.12 1.22 31.78
C SER A 121 14.38 1.50 33.07
#